data_AF-A0A662ILA9-F1
#
_entry.id   AF-A0A662ILA9-F1
#
_cell.length_a   1.000
_cell.length_b   1.000
_cell.length_c   1.000
_cell.angle_alpha   90.00
_cell.angle_beta   90.00
_cell.angle_gamma   90.00
#
_symmetry.space_group_name_H-M   'P 1'
#
loop_
_entity.id
_entity.type
_entity.pdbx_description
1 polymer ?
#
loop_
_entity_poly.entity_id
_entity_poly.type
_entity_poly.pdbx_seq_one_letter_code
_entity_poly.pdbx_strand_id
1 'polypeptide(L)' 'MNVKPKEAAIIGDDINSDIGGGKAIGIKGMLVKTGKYREEDLRKVSVKLGVIIPSINKLIDEPINLNHAITF' A
#
# COMPACT_ATOMS: atom_id res chain seq x y z
N MET A 1 15.23 14.61 0.26
CA MET A 1 15.66 13.23 0.53
C MET A 1 16.30 12.66 -0.73
N ASN A 2 17.34 11.83 -0.62
CA ASN A 2 18.02 11.23 -1.78
C ASN A 2 17.81 9.71 -1.80
N VAL A 3 16.57 9.29 -2.09
CA VAL A 3 16.15 7.87 -2.10
C VAL A 3 15.52 7.55 -3.45
N LYS A 4 15.81 6.36 -3.99
CA LYS A 4 15.21 5.92 -5.26
C LYS A 4 13.77 5.45 -5.01
N PRO A 5 12.86 5.56 -5.98
CA PRO A 5 11.48 5.06 -5.85
C PRO A 5 11.39 3.61 -5.36
N LYS A 6 12.32 2.74 -5.80
CA LYS A 6 12.40 1.32 -5.41
C LYS A 6 12.84 1.09 -3.95
N GLU A 7 13.42 2.09 -3.30
CA GLU A 7 13.87 2.07 -1.91
C GLU A 7 12.82 2.68 -0.97
N ALA A 8 11.73 3.20 -1.52
CA ALA A 8 10.63 3.80 -0.78
C ALA A 8 9.36 2.93 -0.90
N ALA A 9 8.44 3.14 0.04
CA ALA A 9 7.09 2.61 -0.01
C ALA A 9 6.09 3.68 0.43
N ILE A 10 4.90 3.68 -0.18
CA ILE A 10 3.77 4.49 0.26
C ILE A 10 2.89 3.63 1.17
N ILE A 11 2.44 4.23 2.28
CA ILE A 11 1.48 3.63 3.20
C ILE A 11 0.30 4.59 3.26
N GLY A 12 -0.90 4.11 2.94
CA GLY A 12 -2.09 4.97 2.86
C GLY A 12 -3.39 4.19 3.02
N ASP A 13 -4.48 4.90 3.28
CA ASP A 13 -5.83 4.36 3.45
C ASP A 13 -6.67 4.43 2.16
N ASP A 14 -6.23 5.21 1.17
CA ASP A 14 -6.91 5.36 -0.11
C ASP A 14 -6.18 4.61 -1.24
N ILE A 15 -6.89 3.66 -1.85
CA ILE A 15 -6.33 2.83 -2.91
C ILE A 15 -6.07 3.60 -4.22
N ASN A 16 -6.83 4.66 -4.49
CA ASN A 16 -6.72 5.40 -5.74
C ASN A 16 -5.65 6.48 -5.64
N SER A 17 -5.69 7.31 -4.60
CA SER A 17 -4.73 8.40 -4.46
C SER A 17 -3.36 7.90 -4.00
N ASP A 18 -3.31 7.11 -2.93
CA ASP A 18 -2.04 6.78 -2.29
C ASP A 18 -1.36 5.64 -3.06
N ILE A 19 -2.08 4.54 -3.24
CA ILE A 19 -1.53 3.34 -3.90
C ILE A 19 -1.46 3.53 -5.41
N GLY A 20 -2.50 4.08 -6.03
CA GLY A 20 -2.51 4.41 -7.46
C GLY A 20 -1.44 5.44 -7.82
N GLY A 21 -1.31 6.51 -7.02
CA GLY A 21 -0.27 7.52 -7.19
C GLY A 21 1.14 6.96 -7.06
N GLY A 22 1.41 6.17 -6.01
CA GLY A 22 2.70 5.51 -5.82
C GLY A 22 3.09 4.58 -6.96
N LYS A 23 2.13 3.78 -7.45
CA LYS A 23 2.36 2.86 -8.57
C LYS A 23 2.70 3.60 -9.85
N ALA A 24 2.04 4.72 -10.15
CA ALA A 24 2.31 5.53 -11.34
C ALA A 24 3.77 6.01 -11.42
N ILE A 25 4.44 6.13 -10.27
CA ILE A 25 5.85 6.56 -10.16
C ILE A 25 6.81 5.42 -9.75
N GLY A 26 6.35 4.16 -9.79
CA GLY A 26 7.19 2.99 -9.54
C GLY A 26 7.53 2.73 -8.06
N ILE A 27 6.74 3.28 -7.14
CA ILE A 27 6.87 3.05 -5.69
C ILE A 27 5.92 1.92 -5.26
N LYS A 28 6.37 1.06 -4.35
CA LYS A 28 5.52 0.02 -3.76
C LYS A 28 4.49 0.64 -2.82
N GLY A 29 3.24 0.18 -2.90
CA GLY A 29 2.17 0.65 -2.03
C GLY A 29 1.73 -0.40 -1.01
N MET A 30 1.42 0.05 0.20
CA MET A 30 0.79 -0.71 1.27
C MET A 30 -0.49 -0.01 1.73
N LEU A 31 -1.61 -0.72 1.67
CA LEU A 31 -2.91 -0.19 2.05
C LEU A 31 -3.20 -0.52 3.52
N VAL A 32 -3.57 0.47 4.32
CA VAL A 32 -4.08 0.26 5.67
C VAL A 32 -5.61 0.18 5.65
N LYS A 33 -6.21 -0.63 6.54
CA LYS A 33 -7.68 -0.74 6.66
C LYS A 33 -8.31 0.30 7.59
N THR A 34 -7.53 1.24 8.10
CA THR A 34 -8.01 2.41 8.87
C THR A 34 -8.37 3.56 7.94
N GLY A 35 -9.12 4.57 8.41
CA GLY A 35 -9.38 5.80 7.65
C GLY A 35 -10.48 5.65 6.60
N LYS A 36 -10.21 6.06 5.35
CA LYS A 36 -11.11 6.04 4.18
C LYS A 36 -11.17 4.69 3.47
N TYR A 37 -10.48 3.67 3.98
CA TYR A 37 -10.50 2.34 3.42
C TYR A 37 -11.93 1.82 3.22
N ARG A 38 -12.18 1.24 2.05
CA ARG A 38 -13.43 0.59 1.66
C ARG A 38 -13.13 -0.67 0.87
N GLU A 39 -13.71 -1.78 1.30
CA GLU A 39 -13.46 -3.09 0.69
C GLU A 39 -14.09 -3.20 -0.71
N GLU A 40 -15.15 -2.46 -1.00
CA GLU A 40 -15.69 -2.32 -2.35
C GLU A 40 -14.74 -1.65 -3.32
N ASP A 41 -13.82 -0.81 -2.84
CA ASP A 41 -12.88 -0.13 -3.72
C ASP A 41 -11.80 -1.09 -4.19
N LEU A 42 -11.41 -2.09 -3.38
CA LEU A 42 -10.52 -3.19 -3.80
C LEU A 42 -11.03 -3.93 -5.04
N ARG A 43 -12.36 -4.10 -5.16
CA ARG A 43 -12.99 -4.79 -6.29
C ARG A 43 -13.00 -3.97 -7.58
N LYS A 44 -12.80 -2.65 -7.48
CA LYS A 44 -12.85 -1.73 -8.63
C LYS A 44 -11.48 -1.49 -9.26
N VAL A 45 -10.39 -1.91 -8.61
CA VAL A 45 -9.03 -1.60 -9.05
C VAL A 45 -8.33 -2.85 -9.56
N SER A 46 -7.86 -2.83 -10.81
CA SER A 46 -6.95 -3.86 -11.36
C SER A 46 -5.49 -3.67 -10.89
N VAL A 47 -5.29 -2.95 -9.78
CA VAL A 47 -3.95 -2.64 -9.27
C VAL A 47 -3.48 -3.79 -8.38
N LYS A 48 -2.44 -4.49 -8.82
CA LYS A 48 -1.69 -5.41 -7.96
C LYS A 48 -1.16 -4.65 -6.74
N LEU A 49 -1.72 -4.95 -5.58
CA LEU A 49 -1.32 -4.37 -4.29
C LEU A 49 -0.03 -5.02 -3.80
N GLY A 50 0.78 -4.25 -3.08
CA GLY A 50 1.94 -4.77 -2.35
C GLY A 50 1.47 -5.54 -1.13
N VAL A 51 0.96 -4.85 -0.11
CA VAL A 51 0.48 -5.48 1.12
C VAL A 51 -0.77 -4.74 1.60
N ILE A 52 -1.72 -5.45 2.23
CA ILE A 52 -2.79 -4.82 3.01
C ILE A 52 -2.58 -5.16 4.49
N ILE A 53 -2.58 -4.14 5.35
CA ILE A 53 -2.45 -4.31 6.80
C ILE A 53 -3.63 -3.66 7.54
N PRO A 54 -3.99 -4.15 8.74
CA PRO A 54 -5.15 -3.63 9.46
C PRO A 54 -4.97 -2.17 9.90
N SER A 55 -3.76 -1.78 10.33
CA SER A 55 -3.42 -0.42 10.77
C SER A 55 -1.90 -0.24 10.68
N ILE A 56 -1.45 1.03 10.60
CA ILE A 56 -0.03 1.38 10.63
C ILE A 56 0.69 0.89 11.90
N ASN A 57 -0.04 0.70 13.02
CA ASN A 57 0.51 0.13 14.27
C ASN A 57 1.21 -1.21 14.05
N LYS A 58 0.79 -2.00 13.05
CA LYS A 58 1.40 -3.29 12.74
C LYS A 58 2.90 -3.18 12.41
N LEU A 59 3.35 -2.02 11.92
CA LEU A 59 4.77 -1.74 11.63
C LEU A 59 5.64 -1.58 12.88
N ILE A 60 5.02 -1.33 14.04
CA ILE A 60 5.73 -1.21 15.32
C ILE A 60 6.06 -2.61 15.85
N ASP A 61 5.14 -3.56 15.64
CA ASP A 61 5.23 -4.90 16.22
C ASP A 61 6.13 -5.84 15.41
N GLU A 62 6.11 -5.73 14.08
CA GLU A 62 6.90 -6.61 13.22
C GLU A 62 7.34 -5.95 11.90
N PRO A 63 8.53 -6.31 11.38
CA PRO A 63 8.96 -5.89 10.05
C PRO A 63 8.09 -6.55 8.96
N ILE A 64 7.53 -5.72 8.08
CA ILE A 64 6.66 -6.19 7.00
C ILE A 64 7.46 -6.44 5.72
N ASN A 65 7.28 -7.61 5.12
CA ASN A 65 7.88 -7.93 3.83
C ASN A 65 7.02 -7.39 2.68
N LEU A 66 7.45 -6.28 2.08
CA LEU A 66 6.80 -5.63 0.93
C LEU A 66 6.81 -6.45 -0.38
N ASN A 67 7.48 -7.62 -0.41
CA ASN A 67 7.47 -8.52 -1.57
C ASN A 67 6.35 -9.56 -1.50
N HIS A 68 5.67 -9.72 -0.36
CA HIS A 68 4.48 -10.57 -0.24
C HIS A 68 3.27 -9.86 -0.84
N ALA A 69 3.21 -9.82 -2.18
CA ALA A 69 2.07 -9.31 -2.93
C ALA A 69 0.82 -10.13 -2.61
N ILE A 70 -0.09 -9.60 -1.79
CA ILE A 70 -1.44 -10.16 -1.70
C ILE A 70 -2.18 -9.70 -2.96
N THR A 71 -2.37 -10.64 -3.88
CA THR A 71 -3.16 -10.43 -5.09
C THR A 71 -4.59 -10.83 -4.73
N PHE A 72 -5.52 -9.88 -4.79
CA PHE A 72 -6.96 -10.14 -4.75
C PHE A 72 -7.47 -10.20 -6.19
#